data_AF-A0A7W8J752-F1
#
_entry.id   AF-A0A7W8J752-F1
#
_cell.length_a   1.000
_cell.length_b   1.000
_cell.length_c   1.000
_cell.angle_alpha   90.00
_cell.angle_beta   90.00
_cell.angle_gamma   90.00
#
_symmetry.space_group_name_H-M   'P 1'
#
loop_
_entity.id
_entity.type
_entity.pdbx_description
1 polymer ?
#
loop_
_entity_poly.entity_id
_entity_poly.type
_entity_poly.pdbx_seq_one_letter_code
_entity_poly.pdbx_strand_id
1 'polypeptide(L)'
;MSWKVIRRIITSRLATFAGKDIDWKVVVEKVRGLSQADVSRAAEDAVKHALLQEQSHVTTSSLLSALDERTSSSKSLELSETTHA
;
A
#
# COMPACT_ATOMS: atom_id res chain seq x y z
N MET A 1 12.87 -2.01 -6.25
CA MET A 1 12.69 -3.13 -5.30
C MET A 1 12.21 -4.37 -6.07
N SER A 2 12.67 -5.60 -5.77
CA SER A 2 12.23 -6.79 -6.52
C SER A 2 10.86 -7.30 -6.04
N TRP A 3 10.10 -7.99 -6.92
CA TRP A 3 8.74 -8.46 -6.58
C TRP A 3 8.71 -9.42 -5.37
N LYS A 4 9.75 -10.25 -5.20
CA LYS A 4 9.90 -11.15 -4.04
C LYS A 4 10.03 -10.38 -2.73
N VAL A 5 10.79 -9.28 -2.76
CA VAL A 5 10.98 -8.41 -1.59
C VAL A 5 9.70 -7.66 -1.26
N ILE A 6 9.03 -7.10 -2.27
CA ILE A 6 7.73 -6.42 -2.12
C ILE A 6 6.71 -7.37 -1.48
N ARG A 7 6.56 -8.58 -2.04
CA ARG A 7 5.65 -9.59 -1.51
C ARG A 7 5.99 -9.92 -0.06
N ARG A 8 7.27 -10.16 0.26
CA ARG A 8 7.69 -10.50 1.62
C ARG A 8 7.41 -9.39 2.63
N ILE A 9 7.67 -8.13 2.28
CA ILE A 9 7.36 -6.98 3.14
C ILE A 9 5.85 -6.96 3.41
N ILE A 10 5.04 -6.98 2.36
CA ILE A 10 3.58 -6.87 2.47
C ILE A 10 3.04 -8.06 3.27
N THR A 11 3.37 -9.30 2.90
CA THR A 11 2.85 -10.49 3.62
C THR A 11 3.30 -10.52 5.08
N SER A 12 4.50 -10.02 5.39
CA SER A 12 4.96 -9.93 6.78
C SER A 12 4.13 -8.96 7.62
N ARG A 13 3.61 -7.89 7.01
CA ARG A 13 2.75 -6.90 7.69
C ARG A 13 1.30 -7.35 7.75
N LEU A 14 0.81 -8.01 6.69
CA LEU A 14 -0.55 -8.55 6.66
C LEU A 14 -0.73 -9.72 7.65
N ALA A 15 0.33 -10.50 7.91
CA ALA A 15 0.28 -11.65 8.83
C ALA A 15 -0.93 -12.56 8.54
N THR A 16 -1.83 -12.75 9.51
CA THR A 16 -3.03 -13.59 9.38
C THR A 16 -4.11 -12.98 8.47
N PHE A 17 -4.05 -11.69 8.18
CA PHE A 17 -4.98 -10.99 7.27
C PHE A 17 -4.57 -11.12 5.81
N ALA A 18 -3.47 -11.82 5.48
CA ALA A 18 -3.04 -12.02 4.11
C ALA A 18 -4.07 -12.86 3.32
N GLY A 19 -4.91 -12.18 2.54
CA GLY A 19 -5.89 -12.81 1.67
C GLY A 19 -5.23 -13.65 0.58
N LYS A 20 -5.87 -14.77 0.20
CA LYS A 20 -5.43 -15.59 -0.94
C LYS A 20 -5.61 -14.88 -2.28
N ASP A 21 -6.50 -13.88 -2.32
CA ASP A 21 -6.94 -13.18 -3.52
C ASP A 21 -6.16 -11.88 -3.83
N ILE A 22 -4.92 -11.77 -3.34
CA ILE A 22 -4.07 -10.62 -3.67
C ILE A 22 -3.51 -10.77 -5.09
N ASP A 23 -3.89 -9.85 -5.98
CA ASP A 23 -3.28 -9.71 -7.30
C ASP A 23 -1.91 -9.02 -7.19
N TRP A 24 -0.88 -9.84 -7.04
CA TRP A 24 0.50 -9.38 -6.90
C TRP A 24 1.03 -8.63 -8.12
N LYS A 25 0.47 -8.84 -9.32
CA LYS A 25 0.94 -8.11 -10.51
C LYS A 25 0.59 -6.63 -10.36
N VAL A 26 -0.65 -6.33 -10.00
CA VAL A 26 -1.12 -4.95 -9.83
C VAL A 26 -0.45 -4.29 -8.62
N VAL A 27 -0.29 -5.03 -7.51
CA VAL A 27 0.39 -4.52 -6.31
C VAL A 27 1.83 -4.13 -6.60
N VAL A 28 2.60 -4.96 -7.34
CA VAL A 28 4.00 -4.67 -7.65
C VAL A 28 4.13 -3.43 -8.54
N GLU A 29 3.23 -3.27 -9.51
CA GLU A 29 3.20 -2.06 -10.35
C GLU A 29 2.89 -0.81 -9.51
N LYS A 30 1.95 -0.90 -8.56
CA LYS A 30 1.58 0.21 -7.68
C LYS A 30 2.71 0.62 -6.72
N VAL A 31 3.55 -0.33 -6.31
CA VAL A 31 4.68 -0.08 -5.41
C VAL A 31 5.86 0.62 -6.09
N ARG A 32 5.88 0.71 -7.43
CA ARG A 32 6.94 1.43 -8.15
C ARG A 32 6.99 2.90 -7.71
N GLY A 33 8.16 3.33 -7.24
CA GLY A 33 8.37 4.70 -6.74
C GLY A 33 8.16 4.87 -5.24
N LEU A 34 7.68 3.85 -4.52
CA LEU A 34 7.54 3.89 -3.07
C LEU A 34 8.79 3.37 -2.35
N SER A 35 9.08 3.93 -1.17
CA SER A 35 10.12 3.40 -0.29
C SER A 35 9.64 2.15 0.44
N GLN A 36 10.56 1.38 1.00
CA GLN A 36 10.22 0.20 1.82
C GLN A 36 9.36 0.56 3.05
N ALA A 37 9.59 1.75 3.62
CA ALA A 37 8.83 2.24 4.76
C ALA A 37 7.38 2.55 4.35
N ASP A 38 7.18 3.15 3.17
CA ASP A 38 5.85 3.45 2.64
C ASP A 38 5.06 2.16 2.37
N VAL A 39 5.70 1.17 1.74
CA VAL A 39 5.08 -0.14 1.49
C VAL A 39 4.70 -0.84 2.79
N SER A 40 5.58 -0.77 3.81
CA SER A 40 5.30 -1.37 5.12
C SER A 40 4.10 -0.70 5.79
N ARG A 41 4.07 0.64 5.80
CA ARG A 41 2.98 1.40 6.41
C ARG A 41 1.66 1.23 5.67
N ALA A 42 1.67 1.19 4.34
CA ALA A 42 0.46 0.94 3.54
C ALA A 42 -0.14 -0.44 3.85
N ALA A 43 0.70 -1.48 3.98
CA ALA A 43 0.21 -2.80 4.36
C ALA A 43 -0.38 -2.82 5.79
N GLU A 44 0.24 -2.11 6.74
CA GLU A 44 -0.32 -1.95 8.09
C GLU A 44 -1.65 -1.19 8.09
N ASP A 45 -1.78 -0.14 7.28
CA ASP A 45 -3.02 0.62 7.15
C ASP A 45 -4.13 -0.20 6.50
N ALA A 46 -3.82 -1.04 5.52
CA ALA A 46 -4.78 -1.98 4.94
C ALA A 46 -5.31 -2.98 5.98
N VAL A 47 -4.46 -3.47 6.90
CA VAL A 47 -4.91 -4.34 8.01
C VAL A 47 -5.83 -3.57 8.96
N LYS A 48 -5.47 -2.34 9.35
CA LYS A 48 -6.33 -1.51 10.21
C LYS A 48 -7.68 -1.27 9.56
N HIS A 49 -7.70 -0.98 8.26
CA HIS A 49 -8.92 -0.78 7.51
C HIS A 49 -9.78 -2.05 7.49
N ALA A 50 -9.19 -3.22 7.19
CA ALA A 50 -9.92 -4.49 7.25
C ALA A 50 -10.52 -4.74 8.64
N LEU A 51 -9.77 -4.49 9.72
CA LEU A 51 -10.25 -4.62 11.09
C LEU A 51 -11.43 -3.68 11.39
N LEU A 52 -11.33 -2.40 11.00
CA LEU A 52 -12.38 -1.39 11.19
C LEU A 52 -13.64 -1.70 10.39
N GLN A 53 -13.50 -2.40 9.26
CA GLN A 53 -14.61 -2.83 8.41
C GLN A 53 -15.11 -4.25 8.75
N GLU A 54 -14.64 -4.84 9.86
CA GLU A 54 -14.99 -6.19 10.31
C GLU A 54 -14.74 -7.29 9.24
N GLN A 55 -13.72 -7.07 8.40
CA GLN A 55 -13.31 -7.98 7.35
C GLN A 55 -12.31 -9.01 7.90
N SER A 56 -12.44 -10.26 7.45
CA SER A 56 -11.56 -11.36 7.85
C SER A 56 -10.17 -11.32 7.21
N HIS A 57 -9.98 -10.53 6.16
CA HIS A 57 -8.73 -10.45 5.41
C HIS A 57 -8.62 -9.14 4.63
N VAL A 58 -7.40 -8.79 4.25
CA VAL A 58 -7.11 -7.68 3.33
C VAL A 58 -7.35 -8.12 1.90
N THR A 59 -8.14 -7.34 1.16
CA THR A 59 -8.40 -7.53 -0.27
C THR A 59 -7.37 -6.77 -1.13
N THR A 60 -7.23 -7.16 -2.40
CA THR A 60 -6.43 -6.40 -3.38
C THR A 60 -6.83 -4.92 -3.39
N SER A 61 -8.14 -4.63 -3.43
CA SER A 61 -8.64 -3.25 -3.47
C SER A 61 -8.18 -2.44 -2.26
N SER A 62 -8.35 -2.98 -1.04
CA SER A 62 -8.00 -2.25 0.18
C SER A 62 -6.48 -2.02 0.28
N LEU A 63 -5.67 -2.99 -0.16
CA LEU A 63 -4.23 -2.82 -0.24
C LEU A 63 -3.81 -1.75 -1.26
N LEU A 64 -4.45 -1.72 -2.43
CA LEU A 64 -4.17 -0.71 -3.45
C LEU A 64 -4.57 0.69 -3.01
N SER A 65 -5.70 0.85 -2.32
CA SER A 65 -6.11 2.13 -1.72
C SER A 65 -5.07 2.65 -0.72
N ALA A 66 -4.60 1.79 0.20
CA ALA A 66 -3.59 2.19 1.19
C ALA A 66 -2.24 2.56 0.55
N LEU A 67 -1.87 1.91 -0.57
CA LEU A 67 -0.68 2.26 -1.35
C LEU A 67 -0.84 3.60 -2.09
N ASP A 68 -2.06 3.91 -2.55
CA ASP A 68 -2.36 5.16 -3.26
C ASP A 68 -2.31 6.39 -2.35
N GLU A 69 -2.86 6.30 -1.14
CA GLU A 69 -2.83 7.39 -0.16
C GLU A 69 -1.40 7.85 0.16
N ARG A 70 -0.44 6.91 0.12
CA ARG A 70 0.99 7.20 0.28
C ARG A 70 1.62 7.85 -0.95
N THR A 71 1.25 7.43 -2.17
CA THR A 71 1.74 8.09 -3.39
C THR A 71 1.27 9.54 -3.45
N SER A 72 0.02 9.80 -3.06
CA SER A 72 -0.59 11.13 -3.03
C SER A 72 0.01 12.02 -1.93
N SER A 73 0.38 11.46 -0.78
CA SER A 73 1.05 12.20 0.29
C SER A 73 2.46 12.68 -0.11
N SER A 74 3.20 11.88 -0.89
CA SER A 74 4.48 12.30 -1.46
C SER A 74 4.34 13.27 -2.63
N LYS A 75 3.25 13.17 -3.42
CA LYS A 75 2.98 14.03 -4.58
C LYS A 75 2.35 15.38 -4.23
N SER A 76 1.63 15.47 -3.11
CA SER A 76 0.99 16.71 -2.65
C SER A 76 2.01 17.80 -2.26
N LEU A 77 3.23 17.40 -1.86
CA LEU A 77 4.32 18.33 -1.54
C LEU A 77 4.88 19.05 -2.79
N GLU A 78 4.61 18.55 -4.00
CA GLU A 78 5.11 19.14 -5.26
C GLU A 78 4.09 20.10 -5.91
N LEU A 79 2.82 20.10 -5.46
CA LEU A 79 1.75 20.92 -6.04
C LEU A 79 1.44 22.21 -5.28
N SER A 80 2.12 22.48 -4.14
CA SER A 80 1.97 23.75 -3.41
C SER A 80 3.00 24.83 -3.78
N GLU A 81 3.99 24.54 -4.63
CA GLU A 81 5.06 25.51 -4.98
C GLU A 81 4.86 26.24 -6.32
N THR A 82 3.79 25.96 -7.09
CA THR A 82 3.57 26.58 -8.41
C THR A 82 2.46 27.65 -8.49
N THR A 83 1.82 28.00 -7.37
CA THR A 83 0.86 29.12 -7.33
C THR A 83 1.50 30.37 -6.72
N HIS A 84 2.49 30.92 -7.41
CA HIS A 84 2.82 32.35 -7.34
C HIS A 84 3.54 32.74 -8.64
N ALA A 85 2.74 33.17 -9.62
CA ALA A 85 3.17 33.96 -10.76
C ALA A 85 2.16 35.10 -10.96
#